data_AF-A0AAF3J5V8-F1
#
_entry.id   AF-A0AAF3J5V8-F1
#
_cell.length_a   1.000
_cell.length_b   1.000
_cell.length_c   1.000
_cell.angle_alpha   90.00
_cell.angle_beta   90.00
_cell.angle_gamma   90.00
#
_symmetry.space_group_name_H-M   'P 1'
#
loop_
_entity.id
_entity.type
_entity.pdbx_description
1 polymer ?
#
loop_
_entity_poly.entity_id
_entity_poly.type
_entity_poly.pdbx_seq_one_letter_code
_entity_poly.pdbx_strand_id
1 'polypeptide(L)'
;MESGESEELLMQQNGSRIEEEIAFEIPVLPNGKELCLHLEENWGDLMWIGLNCVEIFTNQGTRATVDKISTSSLGTQLGNMNCVLVENFGCTDGAQMWCASVEEAPIDLRLQFSKEETIAMIRIWNYNESRVHAQRGVRRLKIFLDQALIFKGEIKCAYESEEEVEGMGDTVLFTTDESILEAIAHNDLCLIHDFDFATSTMDVRTQNEITETSMVQFTPYRPTTGELLETSRETTKISSNQEKLSTMASTTISQIKAKVLHIELLSNWGSPDSIGLTGIEILGSNSEAIDLSDAQISVINGEAGVDRLVNGRNLTRLRSEMWLSAFDGNHPPTITLNFTQPQTIAGISFWNYNASPELSYAGVREARIHVNSKLVVGSALLRKAPGFVFFDFVQDVPFTRFLSTRSAIQRPLTHSIDGFIFQLRLLSTWGDEFYIGLNGIELRDRKDRSFKLKPHNLAAFPESINILPMVEGDPRTSDNLINGQNDMDRPENMWLTPLLPNRCARIFFIFDEPTFVSKIVIYNYRKTPERGVRHISVSVDDLIVFSGEVPASSQSQTGILEVGMRED
;
A
#
# COMPACT_ATOMS: atom_id res chain seq x y z
N MET A 1 66.84 -8.00 14.07
CA MET A 1 66.06 -7.50 15.21
C MET A 1 65.15 -6.32 14.83
N GLU A 2 65.11 -5.87 13.57
CA GLU A 2 64.28 -4.72 13.16
C GLU A 2 62.92 -5.08 12.54
N SER A 3 62.56 -6.36 12.39
CA SER A 3 61.26 -6.76 11.83
C SER A 3 60.14 -6.93 12.87
N GLY A 4 60.47 -6.89 14.17
CA GLY A 4 59.48 -7.06 15.26
C GLY A 4 58.89 -5.74 15.75
N GLU A 5 59.66 -4.65 15.73
CA GLU A 5 59.20 -3.33 16.23
C GLU A 5 58.16 -2.69 15.29
N SER A 6 58.15 -3.04 14.01
CA SER A 6 57.19 -2.52 13.03
C SER A 6 55.79 -3.13 13.17
N GLU A 7 55.69 -4.40 13.59
CA GLU A 7 54.42 -5.07 13.84
C GLU A 7 53.80 -4.64 15.18
N GLU A 8 54.62 -4.37 16.21
CA GLU A 8 54.12 -3.83 17.50
C GLU A 8 53.60 -2.39 17.37
N LEU A 9 54.21 -1.55 16.52
CA LEU A 9 53.72 -0.19 16.25
C LEU A 9 52.41 -0.17 15.45
N LEU A 10 52.24 -1.11 14.50
CA LEU A 10 50.98 -1.29 13.76
C LEU A 10 49.87 -1.90 14.63
N MET A 11 50.21 -2.79 15.56
CA MET A 11 49.25 -3.32 16.53
C MET A 11 48.88 -2.32 17.62
N GLN A 12 49.79 -1.41 18.02
CA GLN A 12 49.46 -0.32 18.95
C GLN A 12 48.65 0.79 18.29
N GLN A 13 48.89 1.13 17.02
CA GLN A 13 48.05 2.06 16.26
C GLN A 13 46.66 1.50 15.92
N ASN A 14 46.56 0.20 15.63
CA ASN A 14 45.25 -0.45 15.46
C ASN A 14 44.56 -0.69 16.81
N GLY A 15 45.30 -0.99 17.87
CA GLY A 15 44.79 -1.11 19.23
C GLY A 15 44.21 0.20 19.75
N SER A 16 44.91 1.34 19.55
CA SER A 16 44.38 2.65 19.94
C SER A 16 43.20 3.11 19.10
N ARG A 17 43.10 2.66 17.84
CA ARG A 17 41.96 2.96 16.95
C ARG A 17 40.73 2.11 17.27
N ILE A 18 40.93 0.91 17.82
CA ILE A 18 39.87 0.01 18.33
C ILE A 18 39.43 0.42 19.75
N GLU A 19 40.32 1.01 20.55
CA GLU A 19 39.99 1.52 21.89
C GLU A 19 39.32 2.91 21.90
N GLU A 20 39.33 3.67 20.79
CA GLU A 20 38.48 4.87 20.62
C GLU A 20 37.08 4.55 20.05
N GLU A 21 36.83 3.32 19.60
CA GLU A 21 35.48 2.77 19.34
C GLU A 21 34.79 2.28 20.64
N ILE A 22 35.06 2.95 21.77
CA ILE A 22 34.21 2.84 22.95
C ILE A 22 32.80 3.27 22.55
N ALA A 23 31.83 2.43 22.89
CA ALA A 23 30.40 2.52 22.58
C ALA A 23 29.85 3.96 22.75
N PHE A 24 29.88 4.73 21.67
CA PHE A 24 29.17 6.00 21.60
C PHE A 24 27.68 5.70 21.54
N GLU A 25 26.95 6.11 22.57
CA GLU A 25 25.50 5.99 22.65
C GLU A 25 24.88 7.37 22.44
N ILE A 26 23.84 7.44 21.60
CA ILE A 26 23.11 8.68 21.35
C ILE A 26 22.42 9.09 22.67
N PRO A 27 22.68 10.29 23.21
CA PRO A 27 22.11 10.70 24.50
C PRO A 27 20.60 10.91 24.39
N VAL A 28 19.87 10.64 25.47
CA VAL A 28 18.43 10.90 25.53
C VAL A 28 18.18 12.36 25.92
N LEU A 29 17.42 13.08 25.09
CA LEU A 29 16.99 14.47 25.28
C LEU A 29 18.12 15.42 25.72
N PRO A 30 19.20 15.57 24.93
CA PRO A 30 20.29 16.47 25.29
C PRO A 30 19.81 17.92 25.33
N ASN A 31 20.33 18.70 26.28
CA ASN A 31 19.97 20.10 26.50
C ASN A 31 21.21 20.99 26.34
N GLY A 32 21.03 22.13 25.68
CA GLY A 32 22.09 23.10 25.48
C GLY A 32 21.69 24.29 24.61
N LYS A 33 22.64 25.17 24.32
CA LYS A 33 22.38 26.47 23.69
C LYS A 33 23.07 26.67 22.33
N GLU A 34 24.19 26.00 22.07
CA GLU A 34 24.90 26.04 20.80
C GLU A 34 24.97 24.64 20.19
N LEU A 35 24.38 24.47 19.00
CA LEU A 35 24.49 23.26 18.20
C LEU A 35 25.58 23.45 17.13
N CYS A 36 26.51 22.50 17.02
CA CYS A 36 27.58 22.50 16.03
C CYS A 36 27.49 21.25 15.14
N LEU A 37 27.24 21.45 13.85
CA LEU A 37 27.33 20.42 12.82
C LEU A 37 28.75 20.42 12.25
N HIS A 38 29.51 19.38 12.55
CA HIS A 38 30.88 19.20 12.11
C HIS A 38 30.92 18.29 10.88
N LEU A 39 31.10 18.89 9.71
CA LEU A 39 31.02 18.24 8.41
C LEU A 39 32.41 17.68 8.05
N GLU A 40 32.59 16.36 8.12
CA GLU A 40 33.90 15.72 7.99
C GLU A 40 34.25 15.33 6.55
N GLU A 41 33.31 14.68 5.85
CA GLU A 41 33.51 14.14 4.52
C GLU A 41 32.25 14.37 3.68
N ASN A 42 32.41 14.53 2.35
CA ASN A 42 31.30 14.55 1.39
C ASN A 42 31.21 13.22 0.61
N TRP A 43 30.27 13.11 -0.31
CA TRP A 43 30.04 11.89 -1.09
C TRP A 43 31.03 11.68 -2.25
N GLY A 44 31.87 12.68 -2.57
CA GLY A 44 32.95 12.53 -3.56
C GLY A 44 33.22 13.76 -4.44
N ASP A 45 32.59 14.91 -4.17
CA ASP A 45 32.91 16.15 -4.88
C ASP A 45 34.28 16.69 -4.42
N LEU A 46 35.15 17.03 -5.38
CA LEU A 46 36.53 17.44 -5.08
C LEU A 46 36.65 18.90 -4.62
N MET A 47 35.59 19.70 -4.78
CA MET A 47 35.64 21.14 -4.58
C MET A 47 34.67 21.63 -3.51
N TRP A 48 33.51 21.00 -3.33
CA TRP A 48 32.43 21.54 -2.51
C TRP A 48 31.86 20.54 -1.51
N ILE A 49 31.60 21.00 -0.28
CA ILE A 49 30.82 20.30 0.74
C ILE A 49 29.65 21.19 1.15
N GLY A 50 28.44 20.64 1.24
CA GLY A 50 27.25 21.43 1.48
C GLY A 50 26.07 20.64 2.03
N LEU A 51 25.09 21.40 2.52
CA LEU A 51 23.81 20.90 3.03
C LEU A 51 22.68 21.71 2.38
N ASN A 52 21.51 21.10 2.28
CA ASN A 52 20.29 21.82 1.94
C ASN A 52 19.77 22.50 3.21
N CYS A 53 19.28 21.71 4.17
CA CYS A 53 18.54 22.23 5.32
C CYS A 53 18.69 21.35 6.55
N VAL A 54 18.55 21.92 7.75
CA VAL A 54 18.49 21.20 9.03
C VAL A 54 17.30 21.68 9.84
N GLU A 55 16.51 20.73 10.32
CA GLU A 55 15.33 20.95 11.16
C GLU A 55 15.57 20.38 12.56
N ILE A 56 15.21 21.14 13.59
CA ILE A 56 15.50 20.80 14.98
C ILE A 56 14.21 20.92 15.78
N PHE A 57 13.75 19.82 16.36
CA PHE A 57 12.59 19.76 17.22
C PHE A 57 12.98 19.65 18.69
N THR A 58 12.25 20.38 19.52
CA THR A 58 12.40 20.40 20.96
C THR A 58 11.59 19.28 21.62
N ASN A 59 11.81 19.04 22.91
CA ASN A 59 11.01 18.13 23.72
C ASN A 59 9.52 18.53 23.87
N GLN A 60 9.13 19.72 23.44
CA GLN A 60 7.71 20.14 23.37
C GLN A 60 7.10 19.83 22.00
N GLY A 61 7.85 19.22 21.09
CA GLY A 61 7.41 18.94 19.73
C GLY A 61 7.44 20.14 18.79
N THR A 62 7.83 21.32 19.26
CA THR A 62 7.95 22.53 18.43
C THR A 62 9.37 22.72 17.90
N ARG A 63 9.54 23.50 16.83
CA ARG A 63 10.86 23.82 16.26
C ARG A 63 11.66 24.74 17.17
N ALA A 64 12.95 24.44 17.32
CA ALA A 64 13.89 25.30 18.04
C ALA A 64 14.08 26.64 17.31
N THR A 65 14.14 27.74 18.06
CA THR A 65 14.38 29.08 17.49
C THR A 65 15.86 29.38 17.48
N VAL A 66 16.43 29.58 16.29
CA VAL A 66 17.85 29.88 16.09
C VAL A 66 18.03 31.39 15.86
N ASP A 67 18.76 32.06 16.75
CA ASP A 67 19.03 33.50 16.66
C ASP A 67 20.15 33.82 15.68
N LYS A 68 21.11 32.91 15.54
CA LYS A 68 22.32 33.13 14.74
C LYS A 68 22.86 31.81 14.21
N ILE A 69 23.29 31.84 12.95
CA ILE A 69 24.08 30.77 12.33
C ILE A 69 25.43 31.33 11.86
N SER A 70 26.48 30.52 11.95
CA SER A 70 27.84 30.88 11.51
C SER A 70 28.61 29.64 11.04
N THR A 71 29.66 29.85 10.25
CA THR A 71 30.54 28.78 9.76
C THR A 71 31.99 29.05 10.13
N SER A 72 32.80 28.00 10.26
CA SER A 72 34.26 28.10 10.32
C SER A 72 34.93 28.32 8.97
N SER A 73 34.20 28.19 7.84
CA SER A 73 34.75 28.40 6.49
C SER A 73 35.15 29.87 6.27
N LEU A 74 36.36 30.08 5.77
CA LEU A 74 36.97 31.39 5.52
C LEU A 74 37.10 31.73 4.03
N GLY A 75 36.83 30.76 3.15
CA GLY A 75 36.99 30.86 1.71
C GLY A 75 35.68 31.10 0.95
N THR A 76 35.65 30.65 -0.31
CA THR A 76 34.49 30.87 -1.18
C THR A 76 33.31 30.03 -0.70
N GLN A 77 32.17 30.68 -0.48
CA GLN A 77 30.90 30.06 -0.10
C GLN A 77 29.86 30.35 -1.18
N LEU A 78 28.96 29.42 -1.42
CA LEU A 78 27.83 29.59 -2.34
C LEU A 78 26.51 29.43 -1.57
N GLY A 79 25.55 30.28 -1.93
CA GLY A 79 24.24 30.38 -1.31
C GLY A 79 24.24 30.97 0.11
N ASN A 80 23.05 31.24 0.65
CA ASN A 80 22.91 31.94 1.92
C ASN A 80 22.95 30.95 3.10
N MET A 81 23.76 31.24 4.12
CA MET A 81 23.86 30.43 5.35
C MET A 81 22.50 30.23 6.04
N ASN A 82 21.62 31.23 5.98
CA ASN A 82 20.28 31.14 6.56
C ASN A 82 19.41 30.09 5.88
N CYS A 83 19.75 29.63 4.67
CA CYS A 83 19.02 28.57 3.98
C CYS A 83 19.20 27.19 4.61
N VAL A 84 20.24 27.01 5.44
CA VAL A 84 20.38 25.79 6.27
C VAL A 84 19.29 25.73 7.34
N LEU A 85 18.65 26.86 7.66
CA LEU A 85 17.49 26.93 8.54
C LEU A 85 16.21 26.88 7.69
N VAL A 86 15.22 26.14 8.19
CA VAL A 86 13.98 25.83 7.48
C VAL A 86 13.17 27.06 7.06
N GLU A 87 12.97 27.22 5.74
CA GLU A 87 11.80 27.91 5.15
C GLU A 87 11.11 27.08 4.04
N ASN A 88 11.84 26.21 3.31
CA ASN A 88 11.30 25.31 2.29
C ASN A 88 12.24 24.11 2.00
N PHE A 89 11.80 22.87 2.25
CA PHE A 89 12.64 21.66 2.21
C PHE A 89 12.78 21.01 0.82
N GLY A 90 11.85 21.27 -0.09
CA GLY A 90 11.85 20.72 -1.47
C GLY A 90 12.59 21.61 -2.49
N CYS A 91 13.36 22.59 -2.02
CA CYS A 91 14.06 23.51 -2.90
C CYS A 91 15.26 22.82 -3.56
N THR A 92 15.36 22.87 -4.89
CA THR A 92 16.53 22.39 -5.67
C THR A 92 17.37 23.54 -6.24
N ASP A 93 17.03 24.79 -5.88
CA ASP A 93 17.78 25.98 -6.29
C ASP A 93 19.09 26.08 -5.49
N GLY A 94 20.23 25.90 -6.15
CA GLY A 94 21.55 25.97 -5.52
C GLY A 94 21.85 27.32 -4.85
N ALA A 95 21.13 28.40 -5.20
CA ALA A 95 21.24 29.69 -4.51
C ALA A 95 20.55 29.71 -3.13
N GLN A 96 19.65 28.74 -2.88
CA GLN A 96 18.91 28.55 -1.63
C GLN A 96 19.41 27.31 -0.85
N MET A 97 20.63 26.87 -1.11
CA MET A 97 21.35 25.86 -0.33
C MET A 97 22.66 26.47 0.14
N TRP A 98 23.38 25.78 1.01
CA TRP A 98 24.69 26.25 1.44
C TRP A 98 25.79 25.26 1.10
N CYS A 99 26.88 25.74 0.50
CA CYS A 99 28.11 24.96 0.35
C CYS A 99 29.37 25.82 0.48
N ALA A 100 30.47 25.16 0.83
CA ALA A 100 31.79 25.75 1.04
C ALA A 100 32.89 24.85 0.47
N SER A 101 34.10 25.42 0.31
CA SER A 101 35.24 24.71 -0.27
C SER A 101 35.68 23.52 0.59
N VAL A 102 35.86 22.34 -0.03
CA VAL A 102 36.35 21.11 0.62
C VAL A 102 37.78 21.26 1.14
N GLU A 103 38.57 22.18 0.58
CA GLU A 103 39.93 22.47 1.08
C GLU A 103 39.94 22.98 2.54
N GLU A 104 38.77 23.40 3.03
CA GLU A 104 38.58 23.89 4.40
C GLU A 104 37.90 22.86 5.31
N ALA A 105 37.65 21.64 4.81
CA ALA A 105 37.09 20.56 5.60
C ALA A 105 38.10 20.05 6.66
N PRO A 106 37.64 19.69 7.88
CA PRO A 106 36.24 19.67 8.30
C PRO A 106 35.68 21.07 8.60
N ILE A 107 34.41 21.29 8.27
CA ILE A 107 33.74 22.60 8.44
C ILE A 107 32.73 22.51 9.58
N ASP A 108 32.74 23.50 10.47
CA ASP A 108 31.75 23.66 11.53
C ASP A 108 30.64 24.61 11.08
N LEU A 109 29.39 24.18 11.17
CA LEU A 109 28.21 25.04 11.17
C LEU A 109 27.68 25.18 12.60
N ARG A 110 27.73 26.39 13.14
CA ARG A 110 27.32 26.70 14.52
C ARG A 110 26.00 27.45 14.53
N LEU A 111 24.99 26.86 15.16
CA LEU A 111 23.66 27.40 15.35
C LEU A 111 23.49 27.76 16.82
N GLN A 112 23.19 29.02 17.10
CA GLN A 112 22.95 29.54 18.45
C GLN A 112 21.44 29.67 18.68
N PHE A 113 20.92 28.93 19.65
CA PHE A 113 19.52 29.01 20.04
C PHE A 113 19.23 30.26 20.88
N SER A 114 17.99 30.76 20.79
CA SER A 114 17.55 31.94 21.55
C SER A 114 17.53 31.72 23.06
N LYS A 115 17.36 30.46 23.48
CA LYS A 115 17.40 29.98 24.87
C LYS A 115 18.04 28.60 24.89
N GLU A 116 18.27 28.05 26.09
CA GLU A 116 18.62 26.63 26.22
C GLU A 116 17.44 25.78 25.74
N GLU A 117 17.72 24.88 24.80
CA GLU A 117 16.73 23.99 24.19
C GLU A 117 17.05 22.54 24.52
N THR A 118 16.02 21.76 24.82
CA THR A 118 16.13 20.30 24.94
C THR A 118 15.73 19.68 23.62
N ILE A 119 16.68 19.03 22.95
CA ILE A 119 16.51 18.51 21.59
C ILE A 119 15.90 17.12 21.64
N ALA A 120 14.83 16.91 20.88
CA ALA A 120 14.16 15.61 20.75
C ALA A 120 14.40 14.93 19.41
N MET A 121 14.54 15.72 18.33
CA MET A 121 14.81 15.21 16.98
C MET A 121 15.59 16.23 16.17
N ILE A 122 16.55 15.77 15.39
CA ILE A 122 17.21 16.56 14.35
C ILE A 122 17.01 15.86 13.01
N ARG A 123 16.55 16.59 12.00
CA ARG A 123 16.37 16.09 10.63
C ARG A 123 17.28 16.87 9.68
N ILE A 124 18.00 16.17 8.81
CA ILE A 124 19.03 16.73 7.94
C ILE A 124 18.68 16.44 6.49
N TRP A 125 18.62 17.48 5.67
CA TRP A 125 18.41 17.40 4.24
C TRP A 125 19.73 17.67 3.53
N ASN A 126 20.19 16.68 2.78
CA ASN A 126 21.50 16.75 2.14
C ASN A 126 21.45 17.57 0.83
N TYR A 127 22.61 18.01 0.33
CA TYR A 127 22.70 18.88 -0.83
C TYR A 127 22.11 18.23 -2.10
N ASN A 128 21.07 18.83 -2.68
CA ASN A 128 20.25 18.22 -3.72
C ASN A 128 19.97 19.15 -4.92
N GLU A 129 20.91 20.02 -5.29
CA GLU A 129 20.75 20.91 -6.47
C GLU A 129 20.55 20.11 -7.78
N SER A 130 21.28 19.02 -7.95
CA SER A 130 21.13 18.09 -9.08
C SER A 130 21.77 16.75 -8.76
N ARG A 131 21.46 15.71 -9.54
CA ARG A 131 22.07 14.37 -9.42
C ARG A 131 23.61 14.38 -9.44
N VAL A 132 24.21 15.29 -10.21
CA VAL A 132 25.68 15.42 -10.29
C VAL A 132 26.22 16.16 -9.07
N HIS A 133 25.50 17.17 -8.57
CA HIS A 133 25.89 17.96 -7.42
C HIS A 133 25.55 17.30 -6.07
N ALA A 134 24.81 16.20 -6.06
CA ALA A 134 24.53 15.36 -4.89
C ALA A 134 25.82 14.94 -4.16
N GLN A 135 26.90 14.78 -4.92
CA GLN A 135 28.22 14.40 -4.39
C GLN A 135 28.85 15.46 -3.48
N ARG A 136 28.33 16.71 -3.52
CA ARG A 136 28.68 17.79 -2.58
C ARG A 136 28.06 17.58 -1.20
N GLY A 137 27.05 16.72 -1.10
CA GLY A 137 26.37 16.45 0.15
C GLY A 137 27.29 15.87 1.21
N VAL A 138 27.02 16.19 2.47
CA VAL A 138 27.75 15.67 3.63
C VAL A 138 27.53 14.17 3.74
N ARG A 139 28.62 13.41 3.88
CA ARG A 139 28.61 11.96 4.11
C ARG A 139 28.90 11.66 5.57
N ARG A 140 30.00 12.13 6.16
CA ARG A 140 30.29 11.91 7.58
C ARG A 140 30.01 13.16 8.39
N LEU A 141 29.15 13.01 9.39
CA LEU A 141 28.69 14.11 10.24
C LEU A 141 28.88 13.78 11.71
N LYS A 142 29.42 14.75 12.46
CA LYS A 142 29.35 14.80 13.92
C LYS A 142 28.50 15.98 14.35
N ILE A 143 27.68 15.80 15.38
CA ILE A 143 26.87 16.88 15.95
C ILE A 143 27.27 17.03 17.42
N PHE A 144 27.58 18.27 17.80
CA PHE A 144 27.87 18.65 19.17
C PHE A 144 26.81 19.62 19.70
N LEU A 145 26.44 19.48 20.96
CA LEU A 145 25.61 20.43 21.70
C LEU A 145 26.41 20.93 22.90
N ASP A 146 26.69 22.23 22.95
CA ASP A 146 27.58 22.85 23.95
C ASP A 146 28.90 22.07 24.14
N GLN A 147 29.51 21.66 23.02
CA GLN A 147 30.75 20.86 22.94
C GLN A 147 30.62 19.37 23.31
N ALA A 148 29.47 18.91 23.79
CA ALA A 148 29.22 17.49 24.00
C ALA A 148 28.81 16.81 22.68
N LEU A 149 29.46 15.71 22.31
CA LEU A 149 29.10 14.93 21.12
C LEU A 149 27.74 14.25 21.35
N ILE A 150 26.75 14.58 20.52
CA ILE A 150 25.38 14.01 20.59
C ILE A 150 25.06 13.10 19.41
N PHE A 151 25.78 13.21 18.30
CA PHE A 151 25.65 12.28 17.17
C PHE A 151 26.97 12.14 16.41
N LYS A 152 27.25 10.94 15.92
CA LYS A 152 28.34 10.65 14.99
C LYS A 152 27.85 9.54 14.05
N GLY A 153 27.80 9.80 12.76
CA GLY A 153 27.29 8.82 11.79
C GLY A 153 27.49 9.24 10.35
N GLU A 154 27.01 8.39 9.45
CA GLU A 154 26.97 8.64 8.02
C GLU A 154 25.58 9.15 7.62
N ILE A 155 25.52 10.16 6.76
CA ILE A 155 24.30 10.80 6.23
C ILE A 155 24.20 10.46 4.75
N LYS A 156 23.04 9.98 4.32
CA LYS A 156 22.73 9.53 2.97
C LYS A 156 22.92 10.64 1.93
N CYS A 157 23.33 10.24 0.73
CA CYS A 157 23.39 11.13 -0.43
C CYS A 157 21.98 11.52 -0.86
N ALA A 158 21.77 12.76 -1.32
CA ALA A 158 20.45 13.22 -1.73
C ALA A 158 19.90 12.57 -3.01
N TYR A 159 20.77 11.97 -3.82
CA TYR A 159 20.40 11.26 -5.05
C TYR A 159 21.13 9.92 -5.08
N GLU A 160 20.69 8.96 -4.28
CA GLU A 160 21.03 7.56 -4.52
C GLU A 160 20.31 7.07 -5.78
N SER A 161 20.95 6.19 -6.54
CA SER A 161 20.50 5.76 -7.88
C SER A 161 19.19 4.96 -7.91
N GLU A 162 18.47 4.85 -6.79
CA GLU A 162 17.30 3.98 -6.60
C GLU A 162 16.11 4.64 -5.90
N GLU A 163 16.08 5.97 -5.70
CA GLU A 163 14.92 6.66 -5.12
C GLU A 163 14.17 7.51 -6.18
N GLU A 164 12.89 7.17 -6.44
CA GLU A 164 11.92 7.99 -7.20
C GLU A 164 11.06 8.90 -6.30
N VAL A 165 11.39 9.01 -5.00
CA VAL A 165 10.68 9.83 -4.00
C VAL A 165 11.64 10.88 -3.46
N GLU A 166 11.17 12.13 -3.25
CA GLU A 166 11.93 13.13 -2.48
C GLU A 166 12.14 12.60 -1.05
N GLY A 167 13.38 12.23 -0.70
CA GLY A 167 13.70 11.62 0.58
C GLY A 167 13.37 12.56 1.76
N MET A 168 12.80 12.05 2.85
CA MET A 168 12.30 12.83 4.01
C MET A 168 13.39 13.44 4.93
N GLY A 169 14.61 13.57 4.43
CA GLY A 169 15.80 13.89 5.22
C GLY A 169 16.20 12.78 6.21
N ASP A 170 17.47 12.73 6.56
CA ASP A 170 17.97 11.79 7.56
C ASP A 170 17.64 12.28 8.96
N THR A 171 17.00 11.43 9.76
CA THR A 171 16.49 11.80 11.09
C THR A 171 17.30 11.13 12.19
N VAL A 172 17.76 11.96 13.14
CA VAL A 172 18.38 11.55 14.40
C VAL A 172 17.38 11.78 15.53
N LEU A 173 16.97 10.71 16.21
CA LEU A 173 16.04 10.75 17.34
C LEU A 173 16.80 10.69 18.66
N PHE A 174 16.44 11.59 19.58
CA PHE A 174 16.99 11.66 20.94
C PHE A 174 15.94 11.28 21.99
N THR A 175 14.79 10.76 21.57
CA THR A 175 13.71 10.35 22.47
C THR A 175 12.99 9.12 21.93
N THR A 176 12.50 8.29 22.85
CA THR A 176 11.52 7.24 22.59
C THR A 176 10.20 7.51 23.32
N ASP A 177 10.05 8.69 23.92
CA ASP A 177 8.84 9.11 24.63
C ASP A 177 7.74 9.42 23.61
N GLU A 178 6.66 8.63 23.66
CA GLU A 178 5.53 8.72 22.74
C GLU A 178 4.88 10.10 22.76
N SER A 179 4.77 10.74 23.93
CA SER A 179 4.13 12.06 24.04
C SER A 179 4.91 13.16 23.32
N ILE A 180 6.24 13.06 23.34
CA ILE A 180 7.12 13.99 22.63
C ILE A 180 7.06 13.71 21.13
N LEU A 181 7.07 12.43 20.72
CA LEU A 181 6.97 12.04 19.31
C LEU A 181 5.62 12.45 18.69
N GLU A 182 4.51 12.31 19.43
CA GLU A 182 3.19 12.80 19.03
C GLU A 182 3.16 14.32 18.90
N ALA A 183 3.76 15.04 19.85
CA ALA A 183 3.86 16.49 19.79
C ALA A 183 4.72 16.96 18.60
N ILE A 184 5.81 16.25 18.28
CA ILE A 184 6.61 16.49 17.07
C ILE A 184 5.73 16.28 15.84
N ALA A 185 5.05 15.12 15.76
CA ALA A 185 4.20 14.80 14.62
C ALA A 185 3.15 15.88 14.36
N HIS A 186 2.49 16.37 15.40
CA HIS A 186 1.46 17.41 15.30
C HIS A 186 1.98 18.76 14.77
N ASN A 187 3.25 19.09 15.04
CA ASN A 187 3.85 20.37 14.67
C ASN A 187 4.80 20.28 13.47
N ASP A 188 5.05 19.08 12.97
CA ASP A 188 5.92 18.84 11.82
C ASP A 188 5.16 19.21 10.54
N LEU A 189 5.58 20.29 9.87
CA LEU A 189 4.93 20.72 8.62
C LEU A 189 5.01 19.65 7.51
N CYS A 190 5.99 18.74 7.57
CA CYS A 190 6.06 17.59 6.67
C CYS A 190 4.95 16.57 6.94
N LEU A 191 4.36 16.58 8.15
CA LEU A 191 3.27 15.70 8.58
C LEU A 191 1.92 16.42 8.68
N ILE A 192 1.88 17.76 8.77
CA ILE A 192 0.63 18.53 8.86
C ILE A 192 -0.21 18.46 7.56
N HIS A 193 0.41 18.19 6.41
CA HIS A 193 -0.33 17.85 5.19
C HIS A 193 -1.01 16.45 5.24
N ASP A 194 -0.66 15.62 6.23
CA ASP A 194 -1.22 14.27 6.48
C ASP A 194 -2.20 14.22 7.69
N PHE A 195 -2.45 15.33 8.41
CA PHE A 195 -3.10 15.31 9.73
C PHE A 195 -4.65 15.22 9.76
N ASP A 196 -5.33 14.98 8.63
CA ASP A 196 -6.79 14.75 8.60
C ASP A 196 -7.17 13.26 8.83
N PHE A 197 -6.23 12.40 9.22
CA PHE A 197 -6.44 10.95 9.29
C PHE A 197 -5.73 10.27 10.47
N ALA A 198 -6.07 10.60 11.71
CA ALA A 198 -5.78 9.68 12.82
C ALA A 198 -6.64 9.96 14.06
N THR A 199 -7.79 9.29 14.15
CA THR A 199 -8.26 8.81 15.45
C THR A 199 -8.36 7.30 15.42
N SER A 200 -7.55 6.69 16.29
CA SER A 200 -7.62 5.33 16.82
C SER A 200 -7.04 4.16 16.01
N THR A 201 -5.78 3.89 16.35
CA THR A 201 -5.19 2.61 16.81
C THR A 201 -5.31 1.36 15.93
N MET A 202 -4.10 0.83 15.63
CA MET A 202 -3.76 -0.49 15.10
C MET A 202 -3.92 -0.66 13.58
N ASP A 203 -3.17 0.14 12.81
CA ASP A 203 -2.49 -0.27 11.57
C ASP A 203 -1.88 0.95 10.87
N VAL A 204 -0.67 1.39 11.24
CA VAL A 204 -0.04 2.53 10.55
C VAL A 204 1.45 2.30 10.35
N ARG A 205 1.81 1.75 9.18
CA ARG A 205 3.00 2.12 8.38
C ARG A 205 2.83 1.55 6.98
N THR A 206 1.91 2.08 6.18
CA THR A 206 1.97 1.92 4.71
C THR A 206 0.92 2.77 4.02
N GLN A 207 1.05 4.10 4.08
CA GLN A 207 0.58 4.95 3.00
C GLN A 207 1.56 6.11 2.92
N ASN A 208 2.42 6.11 1.90
CA ASN A 208 2.81 7.35 1.26
C ASN A 208 2.77 7.16 -0.25
N GLU A 209 2.22 8.21 -0.84
CA GLU A 209 1.57 8.38 -2.13
C GLU A 209 2.46 8.00 -3.31
N ILE A 210 2.02 6.96 -4.04
CA ILE A 210 2.07 7.02 -5.50
C ILE A 210 0.80 7.79 -5.86
N THR A 211 0.90 8.86 -6.64
CA THR A 211 -0.28 9.58 -7.15
C THR A 211 -1.27 8.57 -7.74
N GLU A 212 -2.56 8.68 -7.42
CA GLU A 212 -3.57 7.68 -7.82
C GLU A 212 -3.53 7.36 -9.32
N THR A 213 -3.19 8.35 -10.15
CA THR A 213 -2.99 8.19 -11.60
C THR A 213 -1.91 7.17 -11.94
N SER A 214 -0.81 7.14 -11.19
CA SER A 214 0.28 6.19 -11.36
C SER A 214 -0.05 4.82 -10.77
N MET A 215 -0.80 4.73 -9.65
CA MET A 215 -1.24 3.43 -9.11
C MET A 215 -2.20 2.71 -10.05
N VAL A 216 -3.16 3.42 -10.65
CA VAL A 216 -4.12 2.84 -11.60
C VAL A 216 -3.41 2.22 -12.81
N GLN A 217 -2.26 2.77 -13.24
CA GLN A 217 -1.45 2.18 -14.31
C GLN A 217 -0.83 0.83 -13.93
N PHE A 218 -0.54 0.62 -12.65
CA PHE A 218 0.02 -0.63 -12.12
C PHE A 218 -1.05 -1.55 -11.49
N THR A 219 -2.30 -1.11 -11.41
CA THR A 219 -3.42 -1.95 -10.97
C THR A 219 -3.63 -3.04 -12.03
N PRO A 220 -3.42 -4.32 -11.69
CA PRO A 220 -3.66 -5.41 -12.63
C PRO A 220 -5.12 -5.41 -13.08
N TYR A 221 -5.31 -5.57 -14.38
CA TYR A 221 -6.64 -5.80 -14.93
C TYR A 221 -7.16 -7.15 -14.42
N ARG A 222 -8.29 -7.09 -13.71
CA ARG A 222 -9.03 -8.24 -13.23
C ARG A 222 -10.32 -8.29 -14.05
N PRO A 223 -10.54 -9.30 -14.90
CA PRO A 223 -11.78 -9.38 -15.67
C PRO A 223 -12.96 -9.48 -14.70
N THR A 224 -14.07 -8.81 -15.01
CA THR A 224 -15.27 -8.85 -14.17
C THR A 224 -15.96 -10.21 -14.28
N THR A 225 -16.79 -10.54 -13.29
CA THR A 225 -17.60 -11.77 -13.35
C THR A 225 -18.56 -11.71 -14.56
N GLY A 226 -19.02 -10.51 -14.91
CA GLY A 226 -19.78 -10.21 -16.12
C GLY A 226 -19.06 -10.57 -17.43
N GLU A 227 -17.82 -10.10 -17.63
CA GLU A 227 -17.06 -10.27 -18.89
C GLU A 227 -16.78 -11.76 -19.21
N LEU A 228 -16.49 -12.59 -18.20
CA LEU A 228 -16.18 -14.01 -18.42
C LEU A 228 -17.39 -14.87 -18.83
N LEU A 229 -18.62 -14.40 -18.60
CA LEU A 229 -19.84 -15.05 -19.11
C LEU A 229 -19.91 -15.00 -20.64
N GLU A 230 -19.27 -14.01 -21.30
CA GLU A 230 -19.16 -13.91 -22.75
C GLU A 230 -18.13 -14.88 -23.32
N THR A 231 -16.92 -14.92 -22.77
CA THR A 231 -15.83 -15.78 -23.27
C THR A 231 -16.18 -17.27 -23.19
N SER A 232 -17.00 -17.64 -22.18
CA SER A 232 -17.54 -18.99 -22.00
C SER A 232 -18.54 -19.39 -23.10
N ARG A 233 -19.20 -18.41 -23.75
CA ARG A 233 -20.17 -18.62 -24.85
C ARG A 233 -19.49 -18.64 -26.22
N GLU A 234 -18.36 -17.94 -26.39
CA GLU A 234 -17.63 -17.90 -27.66
C GLU A 234 -16.76 -19.14 -27.90
N THR A 235 -16.27 -19.77 -26.83
CA THR A 235 -15.46 -21.02 -26.92
C THR A 235 -16.26 -22.28 -27.28
N THR A 236 -17.59 -22.19 -27.46
CA THR A 236 -18.42 -23.35 -27.84
C THR A 236 -18.68 -23.51 -29.36
N LYS A 237 -17.96 -22.77 -30.21
CA LYS A 237 -17.97 -22.99 -31.67
C LYS A 237 -16.57 -23.33 -32.17
N ILE A 238 -16.13 -24.57 -31.97
CA ILE A 238 -15.31 -25.40 -32.89
C ILE A 238 -14.92 -26.68 -32.10
N SER A 239 -15.69 -27.74 -32.32
CA SER A 239 -15.23 -29.13 -32.50
C SER A 239 -16.41 -30.07 -32.35
N SER A 240 -16.82 -30.61 -33.48
CA SER A 240 -17.72 -31.75 -33.59
C SER A 240 -17.06 -33.00 -33.02
N ASN A 241 -17.62 -33.57 -31.95
CA ASN A 241 -18.00 -34.99 -31.91
C ASN A 241 -18.84 -35.30 -30.67
N GLN A 242 -19.87 -36.11 -30.90
CA GLN A 242 -20.89 -36.51 -29.94
C GLN A 242 -20.33 -37.49 -28.91
N GLU A 243 -20.53 -37.23 -27.62
CA GLU A 243 -20.98 -38.24 -26.66
C GLU A 243 -21.96 -37.61 -25.67
N LYS A 244 -23.13 -38.26 -25.52
CA LYS A 244 -24.21 -37.87 -24.62
C LYS A 244 -23.94 -38.41 -23.21
N LEU A 245 -23.89 -37.54 -22.20
CA LEU A 245 -24.47 -37.84 -20.89
C LEU A 245 -24.86 -36.57 -20.10
N SER A 246 -26.18 -36.44 -19.90
CA SER A 246 -26.97 -35.75 -18.87
C SER A 246 -26.44 -34.51 -18.11
N THR A 247 -27.07 -33.38 -18.43
CA THR A 247 -27.85 -32.50 -17.52
C THR A 247 -27.20 -31.98 -16.22
N MET A 248 -26.66 -30.76 -16.23
CA MET A 248 -26.87 -29.77 -15.16
C MET A 248 -26.87 -28.33 -15.71
N ALA A 249 -28.03 -27.68 -15.54
CA ALA A 249 -28.40 -26.27 -15.64
C ALA A 249 -27.50 -25.29 -16.44
N SER A 250 -27.91 -25.00 -17.67
CA SER A 250 -27.68 -23.68 -18.28
C SER A 250 -28.42 -22.65 -17.44
N THR A 251 -27.70 -21.85 -16.64
CA THR A 251 -28.28 -20.73 -15.88
C THR A 251 -28.74 -19.65 -16.86
N THR A 252 -30.02 -19.71 -17.27
CA THR A 252 -30.63 -18.66 -18.08
C THR A 252 -30.63 -17.37 -17.27
N ILE A 253 -29.90 -16.35 -17.74
CA ILE A 253 -29.90 -15.04 -17.10
C ILE A 253 -31.33 -14.49 -17.15
N SER A 254 -31.96 -14.26 -16.00
CA SER A 254 -33.25 -13.59 -15.89
C SER A 254 -33.08 -12.12 -16.29
N GLN A 255 -33.27 -11.85 -17.57
CA GLN A 255 -33.31 -10.51 -18.14
C GLN A 255 -34.62 -9.82 -17.75
N ILE A 256 -34.53 -8.59 -17.26
CA ILE A 256 -35.69 -7.81 -16.81
C ILE A 256 -35.76 -6.52 -17.63
N LYS A 257 -36.91 -6.22 -18.22
CA LYS A 257 -37.13 -4.91 -18.84
C LYS A 257 -37.39 -3.86 -17.76
N ALA A 258 -36.52 -2.87 -17.65
CA ALA A 258 -36.56 -1.79 -16.67
C ALA A 258 -36.82 -0.44 -17.34
N LYS A 259 -37.86 0.26 -16.89
CA LYS A 259 -38.09 1.69 -17.15
C LYS A 259 -37.62 2.52 -15.96
N VAL A 260 -37.82 1.99 -14.75
CA VAL A 260 -37.37 2.59 -13.48
C VAL A 260 -36.66 1.54 -12.65
N LEU A 261 -35.51 1.90 -12.10
CA LEU A 261 -34.72 1.10 -11.19
C LEU A 261 -34.52 1.87 -9.88
N HIS A 262 -34.89 1.26 -8.76
CA HIS A 262 -34.63 1.79 -7.42
C HIS A 262 -33.66 0.89 -6.67
N ILE A 263 -32.68 1.50 -6.03
CA ILE A 263 -31.66 0.85 -5.20
C ILE A 263 -31.73 1.52 -3.83
N GLU A 264 -32.32 0.82 -2.85
CA GLU A 264 -32.40 1.28 -1.46
C GLU A 264 -31.16 0.81 -0.70
N LEU A 265 -30.45 1.73 -0.04
CA LEU A 265 -29.23 1.46 0.72
C LEU A 265 -29.58 1.28 2.20
N LEU A 266 -29.67 0.04 2.65
CA LEU A 266 -30.30 -0.33 3.93
C LEU A 266 -29.35 -0.27 5.13
N SER A 267 -28.07 -0.55 4.93
CA SER A 267 -27.04 -0.50 5.97
C SER A 267 -25.65 -0.29 5.38
N ASN A 268 -24.71 0.13 6.21
CA ASN A 268 -23.28 0.23 5.88
C ASN A 268 -22.46 -0.77 6.73
N TRP A 269 -21.13 -0.73 6.58
CA TRP A 269 -20.22 -1.64 7.26
C TRP A 269 -19.84 -1.24 8.70
N GLY A 270 -20.29 -0.07 9.17
CA GLY A 270 -20.05 0.38 10.56
C GLY A 270 -19.92 1.89 10.76
N SER A 271 -20.07 2.71 9.71
CA SER A 271 -20.10 4.17 9.89
C SER A 271 -21.41 4.62 10.56
N PRO A 272 -21.37 5.47 11.59
CA PRO A 272 -22.57 5.82 12.35
C PRO A 272 -23.54 6.74 11.59
N ASP A 273 -23.01 7.60 10.72
CA ASP A 273 -23.74 8.75 10.17
C ASP A 273 -23.60 8.90 8.65
N SER A 274 -22.84 8.03 7.98
CA SER A 274 -22.59 8.16 6.55
C SER A 274 -22.77 6.84 5.79
N ILE A 275 -23.20 6.95 4.54
CA ILE A 275 -23.27 5.85 3.59
C ILE A 275 -22.83 6.33 2.21
N GLY A 276 -22.04 5.52 1.51
CA GLY A 276 -21.46 5.94 0.25
C GLY A 276 -21.20 4.80 -0.72
N LEU A 277 -21.01 5.18 -1.98
CA LEU A 277 -20.56 4.34 -3.07
C LEU A 277 -19.57 5.13 -3.91
N THR A 278 -18.62 4.43 -4.52
CA THR A 278 -17.73 5.02 -5.52
C THR A 278 -18.43 5.11 -6.87
N GLY A 279 -19.11 4.05 -7.29
CA GLY A 279 -19.83 4.03 -8.56
C GLY A 279 -20.75 2.83 -8.72
N ILE A 280 -21.64 2.92 -9.71
CA ILE A 280 -22.53 1.85 -10.15
C ILE A 280 -22.54 1.75 -11.67
N GLU A 281 -22.62 0.52 -12.18
CA GLU A 281 -22.86 0.27 -13.59
C GLU A 281 -24.03 -0.70 -13.76
N ILE A 282 -24.90 -0.42 -14.73
CA ILE A 282 -26.06 -1.27 -15.01
C ILE A 282 -25.68 -2.27 -16.09
N LEU A 283 -25.83 -3.55 -15.79
CA LEU A 283 -25.44 -4.63 -16.69
C LEU A 283 -26.59 -5.01 -17.62
N GLY A 284 -26.29 -5.08 -18.91
CA GLY A 284 -27.18 -5.50 -19.99
C GLY A 284 -27.29 -7.01 -20.15
N SER A 285 -27.87 -7.42 -21.28
CA SER A 285 -28.20 -8.83 -21.57
C SER A 285 -26.98 -9.75 -21.64
N ASN A 286 -25.83 -9.21 -22.02
CA ASN A 286 -24.57 -9.94 -22.10
C ASN A 286 -23.58 -9.57 -20.99
N SER A 287 -24.04 -8.88 -19.94
CA SER A 287 -23.18 -8.27 -18.91
C SER A 287 -22.33 -7.11 -19.43
N GLU A 288 -22.72 -6.51 -20.56
CA GLU A 288 -22.16 -5.24 -21.01
C GLU A 288 -22.70 -4.07 -20.17
N ALA A 289 -21.89 -3.05 -19.91
CA ALA A 289 -22.37 -1.83 -19.27
C ALA A 289 -23.35 -1.09 -20.20
N ILE A 290 -24.53 -0.75 -19.68
CA ILE A 290 -25.52 0.07 -20.39
C ILE A 290 -25.12 1.53 -20.27
N ASP A 291 -25.06 2.24 -21.38
CA ASP A 291 -24.87 3.69 -21.39
C ASP A 291 -26.03 4.41 -20.68
N LEU A 292 -25.69 5.16 -19.64
CA LEU A 292 -26.62 5.90 -18.80
C LEU A 292 -26.72 7.39 -19.17
N SER A 293 -26.11 7.84 -20.27
CA SER A 293 -26.11 9.25 -20.70
C SER A 293 -27.53 9.85 -20.84
N ASP A 294 -28.49 9.04 -21.27
CA ASP A 294 -29.89 9.44 -21.44
C ASP A 294 -30.79 9.06 -20.24
N ALA A 295 -30.23 8.55 -19.15
CA ALA A 295 -30.97 8.19 -17.95
C ALA A 295 -30.98 9.35 -16.94
N GLN A 296 -32.12 9.57 -16.28
CA GLN A 296 -32.20 10.51 -15.17
C GLN A 296 -31.89 9.77 -13.86
N ILE A 297 -30.81 10.17 -13.20
CA ILE A 297 -30.41 9.67 -11.88
C ILE A 297 -30.78 10.67 -10.79
N SER A 298 -31.30 10.18 -9.68
CA SER A 298 -31.66 10.98 -8.51
C SER A 298 -31.53 10.15 -7.25
N VAL A 299 -31.38 10.80 -6.09
CA VAL A 299 -31.39 10.15 -4.79
C VAL A 299 -32.48 10.77 -3.93
N ILE A 300 -33.26 9.92 -3.27
CA ILE A 300 -34.23 10.30 -2.23
C ILE A 300 -33.58 10.02 -0.87
N ASN A 301 -33.79 10.90 0.10
CA ASN A 301 -33.20 10.83 1.45
C ASN A 301 -31.67 10.78 1.45
N GLY A 302 -31.02 11.49 0.51
CA GLY A 302 -29.57 11.59 0.46
C GLY A 302 -29.08 12.88 -0.19
N GLU A 303 -27.77 13.07 -0.18
CA GLU A 303 -27.12 14.28 -0.68
C GLU A 303 -27.06 14.36 -2.21
N ALA A 304 -26.84 15.59 -2.71
CA ALA A 304 -26.57 15.86 -4.12
C ALA A 304 -25.22 15.26 -4.56
N GLY A 305 -24.86 15.38 -5.85
CA GLY A 305 -23.62 14.79 -6.38
C GLY A 305 -23.76 13.36 -6.90
N VAL A 306 -24.98 12.97 -7.29
CA VAL A 306 -25.31 11.64 -7.83
C VAL A 306 -24.66 11.34 -9.17
N ASP A 307 -24.16 12.37 -9.86
CA ASP A 307 -23.34 12.26 -11.06
C ASP A 307 -22.06 11.46 -10.83
N ARG A 308 -21.51 11.50 -9.61
CA ARG A 308 -20.33 10.70 -9.22
C ARG A 308 -20.58 9.20 -9.28
N LEU A 309 -21.82 8.76 -9.04
CA LEU A 309 -22.17 7.33 -9.11
C LEU A 309 -22.04 6.75 -10.51
N VAL A 310 -22.02 7.59 -11.56
CA VAL A 310 -22.07 7.18 -12.96
C VAL A 310 -21.01 7.89 -13.81
N ASN A 311 -19.97 8.47 -13.18
CA ASN A 311 -18.91 9.22 -13.85
C ASN A 311 -17.85 8.31 -14.53
N GLY A 312 -17.93 6.98 -14.30
CA GLY A 312 -16.98 5.98 -14.83
C GLY A 312 -15.61 5.97 -14.15
N ARG A 313 -15.37 6.81 -13.15
CA ARG A 313 -14.11 6.90 -12.39
C ARG A 313 -14.18 6.02 -11.15
N ASN A 314 -14.38 4.72 -11.37
CA ASN A 314 -14.73 3.78 -10.32
C ASN A 314 -13.52 3.28 -9.50
N LEU A 315 -12.31 3.34 -10.05
CA LEU A 315 -11.07 2.92 -9.40
C LEU A 315 -10.32 4.12 -8.82
N THR A 316 -10.81 4.62 -7.69
CA THR A 316 -10.25 5.82 -7.04
C THR A 316 -10.37 5.75 -5.52
N ARG A 317 -9.64 6.63 -4.84
CA ARG A 317 -9.81 6.94 -3.41
C ARG A 317 -10.10 8.44 -3.19
N LEU A 318 -10.16 9.23 -4.27
CA LEU A 318 -10.47 10.65 -4.22
C LEU A 318 -11.92 10.86 -3.82
N ARG A 319 -12.14 11.45 -2.63
CA ARG A 319 -13.49 11.74 -2.12
C ARG A 319 -14.32 12.61 -3.08
N SER A 320 -13.66 13.45 -3.88
CA SER A 320 -14.31 14.28 -4.90
C SER A 320 -14.95 13.47 -6.04
N GLU A 321 -14.46 12.26 -6.29
CA GLU A 321 -14.94 11.35 -7.34
C GLU A 321 -15.95 10.32 -6.82
N MET A 322 -16.18 10.28 -5.50
CA MET A 322 -17.07 9.32 -4.84
C MET A 322 -18.33 10.00 -4.29
N TRP A 323 -19.42 9.25 -4.22
CA TRP A 323 -20.67 9.69 -3.62
C TRP A 323 -20.75 9.26 -2.15
N LEU A 324 -21.04 10.21 -1.28
CA LEU A 324 -21.22 10.02 0.16
C LEU A 324 -22.45 10.83 0.58
N SER A 325 -23.24 10.29 1.51
CA SER A 325 -24.43 10.95 2.04
C SER A 325 -24.58 10.66 3.51
N ALA A 326 -25.25 11.55 4.25
CA ALA A 326 -25.77 11.24 5.58
C ALA A 326 -26.64 9.97 5.56
N PHE A 327 -26.56 9.17 6.61
CA PHE A 327 -27.26 7.90 6.74
C PHE A 327 -28.20 7.86 7.95
N ASP A 328 -29.47 7.52 7.70
CA ASP A 328 -30.46 7.15 8.71
C ASP A 328 -31.09 5.82 8.31
N GLY A 329 -30.88 4.78 9.13
CA GLY A 329 -31.42 3.44 8.86
C GLY A 329 -32.95 3.36 8.84
N ASN A 330 -33.66 4.33 9.41
CA ASN A 330 -35.13 4.41 9.31
C ASN A 330 -35.60 5.01 7.98
N HIS A 331 -34.75 5.81 7.35
CA HIS A 331 -35.03 6.54 6.12
C HIS A 331 -33.89 6.32 5.11
N PRO A 332 -33.69 5.07 4.64
CA PRO A 332 -32.53 4.71 3.84
C PRO A 332 -32.46 5.54 2.54
N PRO A 333 -31.27 6.02 2.14
CA PRO A 333 -31.08 6.66 0.86
C PRO A 333 -31.46 5.72 -0.28
N THR A 334 -32.18 6.24 -1.27
CA THR A 334 -32.67 5.46 -2.42
C THR A 334 -32.22 6.08 -3.73
N ILE A 335 -31.31 5.41 -4.42
CA ILE A 335 -30.86 5.78 -5.76
C ILE A 335 -31.94 5.35 -6.76
N THR A 336 -32.37 6.27 -7.60
CA THR A 336 -33.40 6.04 -8.61
C THR A 336 -32.86 6.38 -9.99
N LEU A 337 -32.85 5.40 -10.89
CA LEU A 337 -32.56 5.57 -12.30
C LEU A 337 -33.84 5.45 -13.13
N ASN A 338 -34.16 6.50 -13.87
CA ASN A 338 -35.26 6.54 -14.84
C ASN A 338 -34.68 6.50 -16.25
N PHE A 339 -34.84 5.38 -16.94
CA PHE A 339 -34.36 5.24 -18.31
C PHE A 339 -35.31 5.97 -19.27
N THR A 340 -34.78 6.74 -20.23
CA THR A 340 -35.64 7.40 -21.24
C THR A 340 -36.40 6.38 -22.10
N GLN A 341 -35.78 5.25 -22.43
CA GLN A 341 -36.44 4.09 -23.04
C GLN A 341 -36.27 2.86 -22.15
N PRO A 342 -37.24 1.93 -22.07
CA PRO A 342 -37.08 0.70 -21.30
C PRO A 342 -35.85 -0.11 -21.75
N GLN A 343 -34.93 -0.35 -20.83
CA GLN A 343 -33.69 -1.12 -21.04
C GLN A 343 -33.85 -2.56 -20.55
N THR A 344 -33.10 -3.50 -21.12
CA THR A 344 -33.07 -4.88 -20.62
C THR A 344 -31.85 -5.08 -19.75
N ILE A 345 -32.07 -5.29 -18.45
CA ILE A 345 -31.04 -5.35 -17.42
C ILE A 345 -30.91 -6.76 -16.85
N ALA A 346 -29.68 -7.17 -16.56
CA ALA A 346 -29.33 -8.48 -16.00
C ALA A 346 -28.73 -8.41 -14.59
N GLY A 347 -28.20 -7.25 -14.20
CA GLY A 347 -27.57 -7.05 -12.89
C GLY A 347 -27.06 -5.63 -12.71
N ILE A 348 -26.32 -5.42 -11.62
CA ILE A 348 -25.67 -4.15 -11.28
C ILE A 348 -24.26 -4.46 -10.79
N SER A 349 -23.27 -3.72 -11.28
CA SER A 349 -21.91 -3.71 -10.73
C SER A 349 -21.79 -2.58 -9.73
N PHE A 350 -21.23 -2.86 -8.57
CA PHE A 350 -21.03 -1.89 -7.49
C PHE A 350 -19.55 -1.71 -7.20
N TRP A 351 -19.12 -0.45 -7.12
CA TRP A 351 -17.88 -0.04 -6.50
C TRP A 351 -18.23 0.65 -5.19
N ASN A 352 -17.87 0.02 -4.08
CA ASN A 352 -18.21 0.53 -2.76
C ASN A 352 -17.31 1.72 -2.37
N TYR A 353 -17.69 2.51 -1.36
CA TYR A 353 -16.93 3.70 -0.95
C TYR A 353 -15.51 3.35 -0.48
N ASN A 354 -14.47 3.95 -1.08
CA ASN A 354 -13.09 3.44 -1.01
C ASN A 354 -12.02 4.47 -0.57
N ALA A 355 -12.39 5.59 0.06
CA ALA A 355 -11.46 6.68 0.39
C ALA A 355 -10.23 6.23 1.21
N SER A 356 -10.44 5.38 2.20
CA SER A 356 -9.38 4.77 3.00
C SER A 356 -9.90 3.48 3.64
N PRO A 357 -9.03 2.66 4.24
CA PRO A 357 -9.48 1.47 4.98
C PRO A 357 -10.49 1.80 6.10
N GLU A 358 -10.32 2.93 6.78
CA GLU A 358 -11.18 3.41 7.87
C GLU A 358 -12.49 4.00 7.34
N LEU A 359 -12.41 4.80 6.28
CA LEU A 359 -13.61 5.40 5.70
C LEU A 359 -14.42 4.42 4.84
N SER A 360 -13.84 3.30 4.41
CA SER A 360 -14.55 2.25 3.69
C SER A 360 -15.71 1.63 4.49
N TYR A 361 -15.74 1.83 5.82
CA TYR A 361 -16.86 1.44 6.67
C TYR A 361 -18.15 2.23 6.40
N ALA A 362 -18.05 3.38 5.73
CA ALA A 362 -19.20 4.08 5.17
C ALA A 362 -19.77 3.40 3.91
N GLY A 363 -19.08 2.40 3.36
CA GLY A 363 -19.57 1.65 2.22
C GLY A 363 -20.88 0.92 2.52
N VAL A 364 -21.74 0.80 1.50
CA VAL A 364 -23.00 0.06 1.57
C VAL A 364 -22.72 -1.41 1.88
N ARG A 365 -23.42 -1.96 2.87
CA ARG A 365 -23.36 -3.38 3.24
C ARG A 365 -24.58 -4.14 2.73
N GLU A 366 -25.77 -3.55 2.83
CA GLU A 366 -27.00 -4.19 2.37
C GLU A 366 -27.77 -3.25 1.46
N ALA A 367 -28.13 -3.72 0.26
CA ALA A 367 -28.95 -2.99 -0.69
C ALA A 367 -30.19 -3.79 -1.10
N ARG A 368 -31.29 -3.10 -1.39
CA ARG A 368 -32.52 -3.70 -1.91
C ARG A 368 -32.85 -3.10 -3.27
N ILE A 369 -33.20 -3.95 -4.22
CA ILE A 369 -33.33 -3.54 -5.63
C ILE A 369 -34.75 -3.80 -6.11
N HIS A 370 -35.40 -2.74 -6.59
CA HIS A 370 -36.71 -2.77 -7.23
C HIS A 370 -36.63 -2.34 -8.69
N VAL A 371 -37.32 -3.08 -9.57
CA VAL A 371 -37.43 -2.74 -10.99
C VAL A 371 -38.91 -2.56 -11.33
N ASN A 372 -39.27 -1.41 -11.89
CA ASN A 372 -40.66 -1.02 -12.17
C ASN A 372 -41.59 -1.26 -10.96
N SER A 373 -41.15 -0.84 -9.78
CA SER A 373 -41.84 -1.02 -8.49
C SER A 373 -42.01 -2.48 -8.01
N LYS A 374 -41.42 -3.46 -8.70
CA LYS A 374 -41.38 -4.85 -8.26
C LYS A 374 -40.04 -5.16 -7.59
N LEU A 375 -40.08 -5.77 -6.41
CA LEU A 375 -38.88 -6.27 -5.74
C LEU A 375 -38.19 -7.36 -6.58
N VAL A 376 -36.93 -7.14 -6.92
CA VAL A 376 -36.09 -8.08 -7.67
C VAL A 376 -35.03 -8.69 -6.76
N VAL A 377 -34.38 -7.88 -5.92
CA VAL A 377 -33.40 -8.35 -4.92
C VAL A 377 -33.81 -7.85 -3.54
N GLY A 378 -34.18 -8.78 -2.66
CA GLY A 378 -34.65 -8.49 -1.30
C GLY A 378 -33.55 -7.96 -0.36
N SER A 379 -32.35 -8.49 -0.53
CA SER A 379 -31.15 -8.17 0.24
C SER A 379 -29.94 -8.59 -0.59
N ALA A 380 -29.23 -7.61 -1.14
CA ALA A 380 -27.92 -7.77 -1.78
C ALA A 380 -26.86 -7.42 -0.73
N LEU A 381 -26.06 -8.41 -0.34
CA LEU A 381 -24.93 -8.19 0.56
C LEU A 381 -23.74 -7.70 -0.27
N LEU A 382 -23.35 -6.44 -0.06
CA LEU A 382 -22.27 -5.79 -0.78
C LEU A 382 -20.98 -5.78 0.05
N ARG A 383 -19.89 -6.23 -0.56
CA ARG A 383 -18.53 -6.30 -0.02
C ARG A 383 -18.01 -4.92 0.35
N LYS A 384 -17.33 -4.79 1.49
CA LYS A 384 -16.63 -3.56 1.85
C LYS A 384 -15.53 -3.27 0.83
N ALA A 385 -15.32 -2.00 0.47
CA ALA A 385 -14.16 -1.65 -0.32
C ALA A 385 -12.87 -1.85 0.51
N PRO A 386 -11.73 -2.18 -0.12
CA PRO A 386 -10.49 -2.44 0.61
C PRO A 386 -9.81 -1.19 1.19
N GLY A 387 -10.21 0.01 0.75
CA GLY A 387 -9.55 1.27 1.10
C GLY A 387 -8.27 1.57 0.31
N PHE A 388 -8.01 0.80 -0.76
CA PHE A 388 -6.88 0.95 -1.68
C PHE A 388 -7.28 0.52 -3.10
N VAL A 389 -6.40 0.73 -4.09
CA VAL A 389 -6.67 0.45 -5.52
C VAL A 389 -5.68 -0.55 -6.13
N PHE A 390 -5.28 -1.58 -5.37
CA PHE A 390 -4.39 -2.65 -5.85
C PHE A 390 -5.06 -3.63 -6.80
N PHE A 391 -6.38 -3.63 -6.88
CA PHE A 391 -7.17 -4.43 -7.81
C PHE A 391 -8.52 -3.76 -8.03
N ASP A 392 -9.21 -4.15 -9.09
CA ASP A 392 -10.60 -3.73 -9.29
C ASP A 392 -11.52 -4.40 -8.26
N PHE A 393 -12.01 -3.58 -7.32
CA PHE A 393 -12.87 -3.99 -6.22
C PHE A 393 -14.36 -4.04 -6.59
N VAL A 394 -14.70 -3.98 -7.89
CA VAL A 394 -16.05 -4.22 -8.42
C VAL A 394 -16.68 -5.50 -7.89
N GLN A 395 -17.95 -5.41 -7.52
CA GLN A 395 -18.79 -6.56 -7.18
C GLN A 395 -20.02 -6.61 -8.08
N ASP A 396 -20.20 -7.72 -8.78
CA ASP A 396 -21.35 -7.94 -9.65
C ASP A 396 -22.52 -8.57 -8.89
N VAL A 397 -23.70 -7.96 -9.01
CA VAL A 397 -24.96 -8.43 -8.40
C VAL A 397 -25.95 -8.79 -9.52
N PRO A 398 -25.97 -10.06 -9.99
CA PRO A 398 -26.86 -10.50 -11.06
C PRO A 398 -28.28 -10.79 -10.54
N PHE A 399 -29.33 -10.36 -11.25
CA PHE A 399 -30.73 -10.57 -10.82
C PHE A 399 -31.18 -12.03 -10.83
N THR A 400 -30.37 -12.92 -11.42
CA THR A 400 -30.67 -14.33 -11.68
C THR A 400 -30.65 -15.20 -10.42
N ARG A 401 -29.92 -14.78 -9.39
CA ARG A 401 -29.63 -15.60 -8.19
C ARG A 401 -30.54 -15.32 -7.00
N PHE A 402 -31.24 -14.19 -6.98
CA PHE A 402 -31.92 -13.70 -5.78
C PHE A 402 -33.34 -14.24 -5.55
N LEU A 403 -33.78 -15.24 -6.33
CA LEU A 403 -35.00 -16.00 -6.06
C LEU A 403 -34.86 -17.02 -4.91
N SER A 404 -33.70 -17.09 -4.23
CA SER A 404 -33.51 -17.98 -3.07
C SER A 404 -32.45 -17.45 -2.09
N THR A 405 -32.75 -16.38 -1.37
CA THR A 405 -32.00 -16.06 -0.14
C THR A 405 -32.47 -17.01 0.96
N ARG A 406 -31.76 -18.14 1.11
CA ARG A 406 -31.79 -18.89 2.37
C ARG A 406 -31.16 -18.00 3.44
N SER A 407 -31.89 -17.75 4.51
CA SER A 407 -31.35 -17.20 5.77
C SER A 407 -30.03 -17.89 6.09
N ALA A 408 -28.98 -17.11 6.34
CA ALA A 408 -27.70 -17.63 6.81
C ALA A 408 -27.96 -18.47 8.06
N ILE A 409 -27.85 -19.79 7.92
CA ILE A 409 -28.04 -20.75 8.99
C ILE A 409 -27.00 -20.44 10.07
N GLN A 410 -27.47 -20.20 11.30
CA GLN A 410 -26.67 -20.12 12.52
C GLN A 410 -25.59 -21.20 12.53
N ARG A 411 -24.34 -20.81 12.82
CA ARG A 411 -23.18 -21.69 12.94
C ARG A 411 -23.43 -22.84 13.91
N PRO A 412 -23.23 -24.10 13.48
CA PRO A 412 -22.83 -25.17 14.37
C PRO A 412 -21.44 -25.66 13.93
N LEU A 413 -20.41 -25.44 14.76
CA LEU A 413 -19.11 -26.13 14.68
C LEU A 413 -18.52 -26.30 13.25
N THR A 414 -18.39 -25.22 12.48
CA THR A 414 -17.78 -25.31 11.14
C THR A 414 -16.30 -24.95 11.21
N HIS A 415 -15.41 -25.88 10.84
CA HIS A 415 -13.97 -25.66 10.62
C HIS A 415 -13.72 -24.84 9.33
N SER A 416 -14.31 -23.65 9.23
CA SER A 416 -14.21 -22.78 8.05
C SER A 416 -14.55 -21.35 8.39
N ILE A 417 -13.91 -20.41 7.72
CA ILE A 417 -14.22 -18.97 7.81
C ILE A 417 -14.97 -18.56 6.54
N ASP A 418 -16.04 -17.80 6.70
CA ASP A 418 -16.65 -17.03 5.62
C ASP A 418 -15.98 -15.68 5.45
N GLY A 419 -15.76 -15.29 4.20
CA GLY A 419 -15.38 -13.93 3.86
C GLY A 419 -15.53 -13.65 2.38
N PHE A 420 -15.34 -12.40 2.01
CA PHE A 420 -15.32 -11.93 0.63
C PHE A 420 -13.91 -11.83 0.07
N ILE A 421 -12.94 -11.38 0.89
CA ILE A 421 -11.55 -11.16 0.50
C ILE A 421 -10.65 -11.99 1.42
N PHE A 422 -9.86 -12.88 0.81
CA PHE A 422 -8.76 -13.57 1.49
C PHE A 422 -7.46 -12.95 1.01
N GLN A 423 -6.76 -12.25 1.89
CA GLN A 423 -5.51 -11.57 1.58
C GLN A 423 -4.33 -12.34 2.18
N LEU A 424 -3.29 -12.59 1.37
CA LEU A 424 -2.01 -13.11 1.79
C LEU A 424 -0.96 -12.00 1.63
N ARG A 425 -0.37 -11.54 2.75
CA ARG A 425 0.74 -10.59 2.78
C ARG A 425 2.05 -11.37 2.91
N LEU A 426 2.93 -11.21 1.93
CA LEU A 426 4.24 -11.85 1.90
C LEU A 426 5.26 -10.89 2.52
N LEU A 427 5.77 -11.25 3.70
CA LEU A 427 6.50 -10.32 4.57
C LEU A 427 8.02 -10.36 4.36
N SER A 428 8.56 -11.50 3.91
CA SER A 428 9.99 -11.67 3.63
C SER A 428 10.25 -12.93 2.82
N THR A 429 11.48 -13.05 2.32
CA THR A 429 11.98 -14.20 1.57
C THR A 429 12.94 -15.05 2.42
N TRP A 430 13.37 -16.18 1.87
CA TRP A 430 14.44 -17.00 2.46
C TRP A 430 15.86 -16.45 2.22
N GLY A 431 16.04 -15.48 1.32
CA GLY A 431 17.34 -14.83 1.09
C GLY A 431 17.46 -13.88 -0.09
N ASP A 432 16.45 -13.72 -0.95
CA ASP A 432 16.49 -12.75 -2.07
C ASP A 432 15.85 -11.42 -1.66
N GLU A 433 16.60 -10.32 -1.76
CA GLU A 433 16.17 -8.97 -1.36
C GLU A 433 15.28 -8.29 -2.40
N PHE A 434 15.29 -8.78 -3.65
CA PHE A 434 14.68 -8.11 -4.79
C PHE A 434 13.43 -8.82 -5.30
N TYR A 435 13.32 -10.13 -5.10
CA TYR A 435 12.24 -10.93 -5.69
C TYR A 435 11.63 -11.90 -4.70
N ILE A 436 10.31 -12.03 -4.78
CA ILE A 436 9.53 -12.98 -4.00
C ILE A 436 8.60 -13.78 -4.91
N GLY A 437 8.47 -15.07 -4.66
CA GLY A 437 7.68 -15.95 -5.52
C GLY A 437 6.99 -17.09 -4.78
N LEU A 438 6.06 -17.70 -5.48
CA LEU A 438 5.35 -18.91 -5.08
C LEU A 438 5.16 -19.82 -6.30
N ASN A 439 5.00 -21.10 -6.05
CA ASN A 439 4.61 -22.06 -7.08
C ASN A 439 3.10 -22.10 -7.30
N GLY A 440 2.31 -21.90 -6.24
CA GLY A 440 0.86 -22.02 -6.34
C GLY A 440 0.15 -21.86 -5.01
N ILE A 441 -1.17 -21.64 -5.06
CA ILE A 441 -2.05 -21.54 -3.92
C ILE A 441 -3.36 -22.28 -4.21
N GLU A 442 -3.82 -23.11 -3.27
CA GLU A 442 -5.12 -23.75 -3.32
C GLU A 442 -6.00 -23.29 -2.16
N LEU A 443 -7.22 -22.87 -2.46
CA LEU A 443 -8.28 -22.71 -1.46
C LEU A 443 -9.10 -24.00 -1.44
N ARG A 444 -9.49 -24.48 -0.26
CA ARG A 444 -10.38 -25.66 -0.11
C ARG A 444 -11.66 -25.35 0.63
N ASP A 445 -12.74 -25.97 0.18
CA ASP A 445 -14.07 -25.85 0.77
C ASP A 445 -14.24 -26.72 2.02
N ARG A 446 -15.41 -26.67 2.66
CA ARG A 446 -15.75 -27.48 3.84
C ARG A 446 -15.69 -28.99 3.64
N LYS A 447 -15.62 -29.47 2.39
CA LYS A 447 -15.51 -30.88 2.02
C LYS A 447 -14.08 -31.24 1.57
N ASP A 448 -13.10 -30.37 1.85
CA ASP A 448 -11.70 -30.49 1.43
C ASP A 448 -11.53 -30.55 -0.10
N ARG A 449 -12.48 -29.98 -0.85
CA ARG A 449 -12.39 -29.89 -2.31
C ARG A 449 -11.77 -28.56 -2.69
N SER A 450 -10.81 -28.59 -3.62
CA SER A 450 -10.21 -27.36 -4.14
C SER A 450 -11.23 -26.52 -4.90
N PHE A 451 -11.23 -25.22 -4.65
CA PHE A 451 -12.03 -24.28 -5.44
C PHE A 451 -11.51 -24.24 -6.87
N LYS A 452 -12.43 -24.22 -7.84
CA LYS A 452 -12.08 -23.93 -9.24
C LYS A 452 -11.99 -22.42 -9.42
N LEU A 453 -10.89 -21.85 -8.93
CA LEU A 453 -10.59 -20.43 -9.06
C LEU A 453 -10.39 -20.07 -10.54
N LYS A 454 -10.69 -18.83 -10.87
CA LYS A 454 -10.47 -18.23 -12.20
C LYS A 454 -9.69 -16.92 -12.02
N PRO A 455 -9.16 -16.33 -13.11
CA PRO A 455 -8.44 -15.05 -13.04
C PRO A 455 -9.22 -13.93 -12.35
N HIS A 456 -10.55 -13.82 -12.59
CA HIS A 456 -11.39 -12.85 -11.86
C HIS A 456 -11.47 -13.09 -10.34
N ASN A 457 -11.02 -14.22 -9.80
CA ASN A 457 -10.98 -14.41 -8.35
C ASN A 457 -9.63 -14.02 -7.75
N LEU A 458 -8.64 -13.65 -8.55
CA LEU A 458 -7.27 -13.44 -8.12
C LEU A 458 -6.82 -12.02 -8.45
N ALA A 459 -6.06 -11.42 -7.54
CA ALA A 459 -5.20 -10.29 -7.85
C ALA A 459 -3.90 -10.42 -7.08
N ALA A 460 -2.81 -9.92 -7.67
CA ALA A 460 -1.51 -9.84 -7.00
C ALA A 460 -0.95 -8.43 -7.15
N PHE A 461 -0.31 -7.92 -6.10
CA PHE A 461 0.33 -6.61 -6.12
C PHE A 461 1.73 -6.68 -5.49
N PRO A 462 2.80 -6.42 -6.24
CA PRO A 462 2.79 -6.20 -7.69
C PRO A 462 2.37 -7.45 -8.47
N GLU A 463 1.82 -7.28 -9.67
CA GLU A 463 1.21 -8.38 -10.44
C GLU A 463 2.21 -9.50 -10.75
N SER A 464 3.36 -9.15 -11.31
CA SER A 464 4.46 -10.08 -11.60
C SER A 464 5.74 -9.30 -11.90
N ILE A 465 6.81 -10.00 -12.25
CA ILE A 465 8.06 -9.38 -12.70
C ILE A 465 7.90 -8.49 -13.95
N ASN A 466 6.80 -8.63 -14.70
CA ASN A 466 6.50 -7.79 -15.86
C ASN A 466 6.16 -6.34 -15.51
N ILE A 467 6.07 -5.95 -14.22
CA ILE A 467 5.95 -4.52 -13.89
C ILE A 467 7.24 -3.75 -14.20
N LEU A 468 8.38 -4.45 -14.27
CA LEU A 468 9.68 -3.81 -14.41
C LEU A 468 9.86 -3.28 -15.85
N PRO A 469 10.35 -2.03 -16.05
CA PRO A 469 10.42 -1.38 -17.37
C PRO A 469 11.22 -2.11 -18.47
N MET A 470 12.05 -3.09 -18.08
CA MET A 470 12.95 -3.82 -18.98
C MET A 470 12.56 -5.30 -19.13
N VAL A 471 11.40 -5.70 -18.60
CA VAL A 471 10.92 -7.09 -18.62
C VAL A 471 9.59 -7.14 -19.37
N GLU A 472 9.58 -7.83 -20.51
CA GLU A 472 8.37 -8.04 -21.31
C GLU A 472 8.11 -9.53 -21.53
N GLY A 473 6.86 -9.95 -21.34
CA GLY A 473 6.39 -11.29 -21.67
C GLY A 473 7.00 -12.41 -20.83
N ASP A 474 7.48 -12.11 -19.61
CA ASP A 474 7.95 -13.12 -18.69
C ASP A 474 6.78 -14.03 -18.27
N PRO A 475 6.96 -15.36 -18.32
CA PRO A 475 5.86 -16.30 -18.11
C PRO A 475 5.43 -16.43 -16.64
N ARG A 476 6.11 -15.77 -15.69
CA ARG A 476 5.85 -15.91 -14.24
C ARG A 476 4.74 -14.97 -13.75
N THR A 477 3.56 -15.07 -14.36
CA THR A 477 2.40 -14.22 -14.09
C THR A 477 1.57 -14.68 -12.89
N SER A 478 0.70 -13.81 -12.38
CA SER A 478 -0.14 -14.12 -11.21
C SER A 478 -1.08 -15.30 -11.44
N ASP A 479 -1.56 -15.52 -12.67
CA ASP A 479 -2.41 -16.67 -13.04
C ASP A 479 -1.79 -18.03 -12.67
N ASN A 480 -0.45 -18.11 -12.64
CA ASN A 480 0.24 -19.33 -12.26
C ASN A 480 -0.03 -19.73 -10.80
N LEU A 481 -0.43 -18.80 -9.95
CA LEU A 481 -0.84 -19.09 -8.57
C LEU A 481 -2.03 -20.05 -8.50
N ILE A 482 -2.88 -20.10 -9.53
CA ILE A 482 -4.15 -20.86 -9.52
C ILE A 482 -4.26 -21.87 -10.67
N ASN A 483 -3.17 -22.14 -11.39
CA ASN A 483 -3.18 -23.04 -12.55
C ASN A 483 -3.22 -24.55 -12.19
N GLY A 484 -3.01 -24.88 -10.90
CA GLY A 484 -3.02 -26.24 -10.38
C GLY A 484 -1.74 -27.06 -10.63
N GLN A 485 -0.69 -26.45 -11.21
CA GLN A 485 0.61 -27.08 -11.49
C GLN A 485 1.64 -26.74 -10.40
N ASN A 486 1.31 -27.06 -9.15
CA ASN A 486 1.96 -26.49 -7.97
C ASN A 486 3.36 -27.08 -7.63
N ASP A 487 3.79 -28.20 -8.21
CA ASP A 487 5.07 -28.88 -7.88
C ASP A 487 6.05 -28.91 -9.07
N MET A 488 6.05 -27.85 -9.87
CA MET A 488 6.87 -27.72 -11.07
C MET A 488 8.00 -26.70 -10.86
N ASP A 489 9.11 -26.81 -11.60
CA ASP A 489 10.24 -25.86 -11.59
C ASP A 489 10.32 -25.02 -12.89
N ARG A 490 9.32 -25.18 -13.76
CA ARG A 490 9.17 -24.48 -15.04
C ARG A 490 8.62 -23.07 -14.79
N PRO A 491 9.27 -21.99 -15.29
CA PRO A 491 8.83 -20.60 -15.10
C PRO A 491 7.35 -20.33 -15.39
N GLU A 492 6.80 -20.96 -16.43
CA GLU A 492 5.40 -20.89 -16.85
C GLU A 492 4.40 -21.51 -15.86
N ASN A 493 4.88 -22.14 -14.79
CA ASN A 493 4.07 -22.71 -13.73
C ASN A 493 4.37 -22.09 -12.36
N MET A 494 5.08 -20.96 -12.32
CA MET A 494 5.45 -20.28 -11.08
C MET A 494 5.12 -18.81 -11.17
N TRP A 495 4.92 -18.18 -10.03
CA TRP A 495 4.73 -16.74 -9.92
C TRP A 495 5.95 -16.08 -9.27
N LEU A 496 6.36 -14.95 -9.80
CA LEU A 496 7.45 -14.14 -9.24
C LEU A 496 7.14 -12.66 -9.44
N THR A 497 7.38 -11.87 -8.40
CA THR A 497 7.15 -10.43 -8.40
C THR A 497 8.29 -9.70 -7.68
N PRO A 498 8.61 -8.44 -8.02
CA PRO A 498 9.63 -7.70 -7.28
C PRO A 498 9.16 -7.36 -5.86
N LEU A 499 10.10 -7.36 -4.92
CA LEU A 499 9.94 -6.72 -3.62
C LEU A 499 10.21 -5.23 -3.78
N LEU A 500 9.15 -4.43 -3.68
CA LEU A 500 9.28 -2.98 -3.76
C LEU A 500 9.68 -2.42 -2.38
N PRO A 501 10.55 -1.39 -2.32
CA PRO A 501 10.95 -0.77 -1.07
C PRO A 501 9.73 -0.38 -0.21
N ASN A 502 9.78 -0.70 1.09
CA ASN A 502 8.72 -0.41 2.07
C ASN A 502 7.34 -1.01 1.73
N ARG A 503 7.25 -1.98 0.82
CA ARG A 503 6.01 -2.64 0.44
C ARG A 503 6.15 -4.16 0.54
N CYS A 504 5.12 -4.80 1.07
CA CYS A 504 4.97 -6.25 1.00
C CYS A 504 4.19 -6.62 -0.26
N ALA A 505 4.62 -7.69 -0.93
CA ALA A 505 3.81 -8.29 -1.98
C ALA A 505 2.52 -8.85 -1.36
N ARG A 506 1.39 -8.66 -2.06
CA ARG A 506 0.06 -9.06 -1.60
C ARG A 506 -0.63 -9.89 -2.66
N ILE A 507 -1.32 -10.93 -2.23
CA ILE A 507 -2.17 -11.76 -3.07
C ILE A 507 -3.58 -11.70 -2.48
N PHE A 508 -4.57 -11.54 -3.34
CA PHE A 508 -5.97 -11.39 -2.98
C PHE A 508 -6.79 -12.46 -3.69
N PHE A 509 -7.61 -13.18 -2.93
CA PHE A 509 -8.72 -13.94 -3.48
C PHE A 509 -10.02 -13.21 -3.22
N ILE A 510 -10.71 -12.81 -4.29
CA ILE A 510 -11.89 -11.95 -4.25
C ILE A 510 -13.11 -12.72 -4.74
N PHE A 511 -14.17 -12.71 -3.93
CA PHE A 511 -15.46 -13.33 -4.24
C PHE A 511 -16.58 -12.29 -4.21
N ASP A 512 -17.58 -12.46 -5.08
CA ASP A 512 -18.77 -11.60 -5.12
C ASP A 512 -19.86 -12.03 -4.12
N GLU A 513 -19.69 -13.21 -3.52
CA GLU A 513 -20.56 -13.77 -2.48
C GLU A 513 -19.70 -14.29 -1.32
N PRO A 514 -20.19 -14.24 -0.06
CA PRO A 514 -19.47 -14.80 1.08
C PRO A 514 -19.11 -16.27 0.84
N THR A 515 -17.82 -16.57 0.86
CA THR A 515 -17.30 -17.88 0.51
C THR A 515 -16.65 -18.53 1.72
N PHE A 516 -17.06 -19.77 2.02
CA PHE A 516 -16.54 -20.53 3.16
C PHE A 516 -15.28 -21.31 2.79
N VAL A 517 -14.14 -20.90 3.32
CA VAL A 517 -12.84 -21.57 3.13
C VAL A 517 -12.46 -22.32 4.41
N SER A 518 -12.05 -23.57 4.28
CA SER A 518 -11.61 -24.42 5.41
C SER A 518 -10.09 -24.51 5.53
N LYS A 519 -9.38 -24.42 4.39
CA LYS A 519 -7.94 -24.55 4.31
C LYS A 519 -7.39 -23.74 3.14
N ILE A 520 -6.24 -23.12 3.34
CA ILE A 520 -5.41 -22.53 2.27
C ILE A 520 -4.09 -23.31 2.23
N VAL A 521 -3.73 -23.84 1.06
CA VAL A 521 -2.47 -24.55 0.83
C VAL A 521 -1.57 -23.66 -0.01
N ILE A 522 -0.37 -23.38 0.47
CA ILE A 522 0.62 -22.52 -0.18
C ILE A 522 1.82 -23.36 -0.58
N TYR A 523 2.17 -23.30 -1.86
CA TYR A 523 3.30 -23.99 -2.45
C TYR A 523 4.42 -22.98 -2.73
N ASN A 524 5.55 -23.14 -2.06
CA ASN A 524 6.64 -22.17 -2.05
C ASN A 524 7.49 -22.22 -3.33
N TYR A 525 8.23 -21.15 -3.64
CA TYR A 525 9.00 -21.04 -4.88
C TYR A 525 10.10 -22.09 -4.98
N ARG A 526 10.03 -22.97 -5.99
CA ARG A 526 10.94 -24.12 -6.12
C ARG A 526 12.24 -23.81 -6.86
N LYS A 527 12.18 -23.03 -7.94
CA LYS A 527 13.32 -22.86 -8.87
C LYS A 527 14.56 -22.24 -8.22
N THR A 528 14.37 -21.31 -7.29
CA THR A 528 15.44 -20.64 -6.54
C THR A 528 14.94 -20.45 -5.13
N PRO A 529 15.16 -21.42 -4.20
CA PRO A 529 14.54 -21.42 -2.88
C PRO A 529 14.70 -20.11 -2.08
N GLU A 530 15.79 -19.37 -2.31
CA GLU A 530 16.07 -18.07 -1.70
C GLU A 530 15.00 -17.01 -2.03
N ARG A 531 14.33 -17.12 -3.19
CA ARG A 531 13.20 -16.28 -3.61
C ARG A 531 11.86 -16.71 -3.04
N GLY A 532 11.82 -17.87 -2.37
CA GLY A 532 10.62 -18.36 -1.72
C GLY A 532 10.20 -17.47 -0.57
N VAL A 533 8.89 -17.41 -0.31
CA VAL A 533 8.33 -16.74 0.85
C VAL A 533 8.85 -17.40 2.12
N ARG A 534 9.28 -16.61 3.10
CA ARG A 534 9.59 -17.07 4.45
C ARG A 534 8.46 -16.73 5.40
N HIS A 535 8.20 -15.46 5.67
CA HIS A 535 7.13 -15.05 6.58
C HIS A 535 5.88 -14.62 5.81
N ILE A 536 4.71 -15.07 6.25
CA ILE A 536 3.42 -14.76 5.62
C ILE A 536 2.35 -14.44 6.68
N SER A 537 1.46 -13.51 6.36
CA SER A 537 0.24 -13.25 7.11
C SER A 537 -0.98 -13.43 6.20
N VAL A 538 -2.03 -14.08 6.71
CA VAL A 538 -3.30 -14.30 6.02
C VAL A 538 -4.40 -13.57 6.79
N SER A 539 -5.19 -12.77 6.08
CA SER A 539 -6.37 -12.10 6.61
C SER A 539 -7.62 -12.41 5.79
N VAL A 540 -8.78 -12.40 6.44
CA VAL A 540 -10.10 -12.55 5.82
C VAL A 540 -10.95 -11.35 6.21
N ASP A 541 -11.43 -10.59 5.22
CA ASP A 541 -12.18 -9.34 5.42
C ASP A 541 -11.57 -8.45 6.51
N ASP A 542 -10.28 -8.11 6.33
CA ASP A 542 -9.43 -7.30 7.22
C ASP A 542 -8.99 -7.96 8.55
N LEU A 543 -9.53 -9.13 8.92
CA LEU A 543 -9.16 -9.83 10.15
C LEU A 543 -8.01 -10.82 9.90
N ILE A 544 -6.90 -10.68 10.62
CA ILE A 544 -5.79 -11.64 10.54
C ILE A 544 -6.24 -12.97 11.13
N VAL A 545 -6.15 -14.03 10.34
CA VAL A 545 -6.51 -15.40 10.72
C VAL A 545 -5.30 -16.31 10.88
N PHE A 546 -4.16 -15.93 10.29
CA PHE A 546 -2.91 -16.68 10.39
C PHE A 546 -1.70 -15.76 10.22
N SER A 547 -0.62 -16.06 10.94
CA SER A 547 0.70 -15.48 10.72
C SER A 547 1.76 -16.54 11.05
N GLY A 548 2.73 -16.74 10.16
CA GLY A 548 3.73 -17.79 10.35
C GLY A 548 4.77 -17.88 9.25
N GLU A 549 5.57 -18.94 9.30
CA GLU A 549 6.60 -19.23 8.31
C GLU A 549 6.12 -20.27 7.27
N VAL A 550 6.50 -20.07 6.01
CA VAL A 550 6.34 -21.02 4.90
C VAL A 550 7.64 -21.82 4.76
N PRO A 551 7.60 -23.16 4.80
CA PRO A 551 8.80 -23.99 4.63
C PRO A 551 9.53 -23.66 3.32
N ALA A 552 10.86 -23.57 3.37
CA ALA A 552 11.68 -23.39 2.19
C ALA A 552 11.52 -24.58 1.23
N SER A 553 11.46 -24.31 -0.07
CA SER A 553 11.60 -25.37 -1.08
C SER A 553 13.04 -25.89 -1.13
N SER A 554 13.21 -27.07 -1.71
CA SER A 554 14.51 -27.59 -2.13
C SER A 554 14.52 -27.75 -3.65
N GLN A 555 15.68 -28.05 -4.24
CA GLN A 555 15.77 -28.31 -5.69
C GLN A 555 14.86 -29.47 -6.13
N SER A 556 14.59 -30.44 -5.25
CA SER A 556 13.80 -31.64 -5.56
C SER A 556 12.37 -31.64 -5.03
N GLN A 557 12.01 -30.74 -4.12
CA GLN A 557 10.72 -30.77 -3.43
C GLN A 557 10.22 -29.35 -3.12
N THR A 558 8.97 -29.09 -3.46
CA THR A 558 8.29 -27.84 -3.11
C THR A 558 7.97 -27.78 -1.62
N GLY A 559 8.30 -26.67 -0.95
CA GLY A 559 7.90 -26.40 0.42
C GLY A 559 6.40 -26.11 0.48
N ILE A 560 5.67 -26.72 1.41
CA ILE A 560 4.20 -26.61 1.50
C ILE A 560 3.81 -26.14 2.89
N LEU A 561 3.01 -25.08 2.95
CA LEU A 561 2.32 -24.64 4.15
C LEU A 561 0.82 -24.90 4.00
N GLU A 562 0.23 -25.62 4.96
CA GLU A 562 -1.22 -25.76 5.07
C GLU A 562 -1.75 -24.88 6.21
N VAL A 563 -2.48 -23.83 5.86
CA VAL A 563 -3.18 -22.97 6.81
C VAL A 563 -4.60 -23.51 7.00
N GLY A 564 -4.82 -24.24 8.10
CA GLY A 564 -6.15 -24.67 8.51
C GLY A 564 -6.88 -23.54 9.23
N MET A 565 -8.16 -23.32 8.91
CA MET A 565 -9.00 -22.32 9.58
C MET A 565 -9.59 -22.86 10.90
N ARG A 566 -8.78 -23.59 11.68
CA ARG A 566 -9.10 -24.13 13.01
C ARG A 566 -8.49 -23.21 14.07
N GLU A 567 -9.28 -22.83 15.07
CA GLU A 567 -8.73 -22.60 16.40
C GLU A 567 -8.47 -23.99 17.00
N ASP A 568 -7.22 -24.28 17.37
CA ASP A 568 -6.87 -25.47 18.16
C ASP A 568 -7.15 -25.25 19.65
#